data_AF-A0A2E9L952-F1
#
_entry.id   AF-A0A2E9L952-F1
#
_cell.length_a   1.000
_cell.length_b   1.000
_cell.length_c   1.000
_cell.angle_alpha   90.00
_cell.angle_beta   90.00
_cell.angle_gamma   90.00
#
_symmetry.space_group_name_H-M   'P 1'
#
loop_
_entity.id
_entity.type
_entity.pdbx_description
1 polymer ?
#
loop_
_entity_poly.entity_id
_entity_poly.type
_entity_poly.pdbx_seq_one_letter_code
_entity_poly.pdbx_strand_id
1 'polypeptide(L)'
;MDSAMEDTEKLRSSTAPQFGEISPLIPFHHPSDKYRKVAPIAAILIAVGSFFLSMVGDGEPNYDIMQIGAFGCCSLFNVAFISQAIYQRNLMQHHAIHGGEKTGSQPVYIAALLLAFFGMVILLGNLFSNY
;
A
#
# COMPACT_ATOMS: atom_id res chain seq x y z
N MET A 1 -11.59 8.45 71.31
CA MET A 1 -11.22 7.07 71.67
C MET A 1 -12.03 6.16 70.79
N ASP A 2 -11.52 5.42 69.82
CA ASP A 2 -10.25 5.43 69.10
C ASP A 2 -10.49 4.72 67.77
N SER A 3 -9.69 5.10 66.78
CA SER A 3 -9.47 4.40 65.53
C SER A 3 -9.29 2.89 65.69
N ALA A 4 -9.85 2.12 64.75
CA ALA A 4 -9.08 1.31 63.79
C ALA A 4 -9.94 0.16 63.22
N MET A 5 -10.12 0.13 61.89
CA MET A 5 -9.56 -0.92 61.03
C MET A 5 -9.94 -0.63 59.57
N GLU A 6 -8.91 -0.44 58.75
CA GLU A 6 -8.91 -0.25 57.31
C GLU A 6 -9.37 -1.49 56.53
N ASP A 7 -9.74 -1.21 55.28
CA ASP A 7 -9.61 -2.03 54.08
C ASP A 7 -10.44 -3.30 53.95
N THR A 8 -11.24 -3.34 52.88
CA THR A 8 -10.96 -4.12 51.64
C THR A 8 -12.28 -4.53 50.96
N GLU A 9 -12.41 -4.20 49.67
CA GLU A 9 -13.21 -4.92 48.65
C GLU A 9 -14.75 -5.01 48.76
N LYS A 10 -15.45 -4.27 47.89
CA LYS A 10 -16.33 -4.78 46.81
C LYS A 10 -17.27 -3.67 46.32
N LEU A 11 -17.08 -3.18 45.11
CA LEU A 11 -17.77 -3.71 43.93
C LEU A 11 -19.30 -3.57 44.01
N ARG A 12 -19.82 -2.42 43.60
CA ARG A 12 -21.13 -2.24 42.96
C ARG A 12 -21.04 -0.98 42.11
N SER A 13 -20.39 -1.08 40.96
CA SER A 13 -21.07 -1.32 39.68
C SER A 13 -22.16 -0.27 39.42
N SER A 14 -21.75 0.97 39.19
CA SER A 14 -22.58 1.93 38.46
C SER A 14 -22.48 1.57 36.97
N THR A 15 -23.27 0.58 36.56
CA THR A 15 -23.43 0.21 35.16
C THR A 15 -24.30 1.26 34.48
N ALA A 16 -23.67 2.32 33.96
CA ALA A 16 -24.29 3.11 32.91
C ALA A 16 -24.43 2.22 31.66
N PRO A 17 -25.56 2.29 30.93
CA PRO A 17 -25.82 1.39 29.83
C PRO A 17 -24.76 1.56 28.74
N GLN A 18 -24.16 0.45 28.35
CA GLN A 18 -23.37 0.33 27.12
C GLN A 18 -24.27 0.69 25.94
N PHE A 19 -24.28 1.96 25.54
CA PHE A 19 -24.46 2.28 24.14
C PHE A 19 -23.13 1.94 23.45
N GLY A 20 -22.95 0.65 23.17
CA GLY A 20 -22.13 0.21 22.05
C GLY A 20 -22.79 0.76 20.80
N GLU A 21 -22.55 2.03 20.52
CA GLU A 21 -22.80 2.61 19.22
C GLU A 21 -21.84 1.86 18.29
N ILE A 22 -22.35 0.78 17.70
CA ILE A 22 -21.71 0.09 16.60
C ILE A 22 -21.68 1.13 15.49
N SER A 23 -20.62 1.93 15.49
CA SER A 23 -20.36 2.93 14.46
C SER A 23 -20.52 2.18 13.14
N PRO A 24 -21.44 2.60 12.26
CA PRO A 24 -21.72 1.86 11.04
C PRO A 24 -20.39 1.68 10.33
N LEU A 25 -20.01 0.43 10.09
CA LEU A 25 -18.77 0.11 9.38
C LEU A 25 -18.93 0.64 7.95
N ILE A 26 -18.54 1.89 7.71
CA ILE A 26 -18.59 2.51 6.39
C ILE A 26 -17.52 1.80 5.54
N PRO A 27 -17.90 1.01 4.51
CA PRO A 27 -16.93 0.30 3.71
C PRO A 27 -16.14 1.30 2.86
N PHE A 28 -14.82 1.30 3.03
CA PHE A 28 -13.93 2.15 2.24
C PHE A 28 -13.74 1.57 0.83
N HIS A 29 -14.17 2.31 -0.18
CA HIS A 29 -13.94 1.98 -1.58
C HIS A 29 -13.25 3.16 -2.28
N HIS A 30 -12.05 2.91 -2.79
CA HIS A 30 -11.28 3.90 -3.53
C HIS A 30 -10.77 3.28 -4.84
N PRO A 31 -10.89 3.98 -5.99
CA PRO A 31 -10.51 3.45 -7.30
C PRO A 31 -9.05 3.00 -7.39
N SER A 32 -8.16 3.58 -6.58
CA SER A 32 -6.76 3.18 -6.51
C SER A 32 -6.52 1.74 -6.03
N ASP A 33 -7.50 1.09 -5.37
CA ASP A 33 -7.37 -0.33 -4.98
C ASP A 33 -7.27 -1.26 -6.20
N LYS A 34 -7.93 -0.90 -7.31
CA LYS A 34 -7.82 -1.67 -8.56
C LYS A 34 -6.40 -1.60 -9.12
N TYR A 35 -5.87 -0.39 -9.26
CA TYR A 35 -4.53 -0.17 -9.83
C TYR A 35 -3.42 -0.76 -8.97
N ARG A 36 -3.54 -0.64 -7.65
CA ARG A 36 -2.64 -1.25 -6.65
C ARG A 36 -2.53 -2.77 -6.78
N LYS A 37 -3.61 -3.44 -7.20
CA LYS A 37 -3.66 -4.90 -7.37
C LYS A 37 -3.27 -5.36 -8.78
N VAL A 38 -3.73 -4.65 -9.80
CA VAL A 38 -3.56 -5.05 -11.20
C VAL A 38 -2.19 -4.65 -11.76
N ALA A 39 -1.69 -3.46 -11.43
CA ALA A 39 -0.45 -2.94 -12.00
C ALA A 39 0.79 -3.80 -11.66
N PRO A 40 0.97 -4.36 -10.44
CA PRO A 40 2.06 -5.29 -10.16
C PRO A 40 2.00 -6.56 -11.01
N ILE A 41 0.79 -7.11 -11.22
CA ILE A 41 0.60 -8.32 -12.03
C ILE A 41 0.98 -8.04 -13.47
N ALA A 42 0.49 -6.93 -14.03
CA ALA A 42 0.84 -6.50 -15.38
C ALA A 42 2.35 -6.23 -15.51
N ALA A 43 3.00 -5.64 -14.51
CA ALA A 43 4.45 -5.42 -14.50
C ALA A 43 5.23 -6.74 -14.58
N ILE A 44 4.82 -7.76 -13.80
CA ILE A 44 5.43 -9.09 -13.83
C ILE A 44 5.25 -9.73 -15.20
N LEU A 45 4.05 -9.65 -15.78
CA LEU A 45 3.78 -10.21 -17.11
C LEU A 45 4.64 -9.55 -18.19
N ILE A 46 4.81 -8.23 -18.15
CA ILE A 46 5.70 -7.52 -19.08
C ILE A 46 7.15 -7.94 -18.87
N ALA A 47 7.63 -8.01 -17.63
CA ALA A 47 9.01 -8.40 -17.34
C ALA A 47 9.32 -9.82 -17.84
N VAL A 48 8.46 -10.78 -17.48
CA VAL A 48 8.61 -12.19 -17.86
C VAL A 48 8.46 -12.36 -19.37
N GLY A 49 7.44 -11.74 -19.97
CA GLY A 49 7.20 -11.80 -21.40
C GLY A 49 8.38 -11.24 -22.19
N SER A 50 8.89 -10.08 -21.80
CA SER A 50 10.03 -9.44 -22.47
C SER A 50 11.32 -10.23 -22.30
N PHE A 51 11.53 -10.86 -21.14
CA PHE A 51 12.66 -11.77 -20.93
C PHE A 51 12.61 -12.94 -21.92
N PHE A 52 11.50 -13.66 -22.01
CA PHE A 52 11.39 -14.78 -22.94
C PHE A 52 11.49 -14.34 -24.40
N LEU A 53 10.82 -13.24 -24.78
CA LEU A 53 10.91 -12.65 -26.11
C LEU A 53 12.35 -12.24 -26.47
N SER A 54 13.12 -11.72 -25.50
CA SER A 54 14.51 -11.35 -25.73
C SER A 54 15.41 -12.55 -26.04
N MET A 55 15.02 -13.75 -25.62
CA MET A 55 15.78 -14.99 -25.79
C MET A 55 15.37 -15.78 -27.05
N VAL A 56 14.39 -15.31 -27.82
CA VAL A 56 13.96 -15.96 -29.07
C VAL A 56 14.92 -15.58 -30.20
N GLY A 57 15.86 -16.47 -30.53
CA GLY A 57 16.78 -16.31 -31.66
C GLY A 57 18.05 -17.14 -31.53
N ASP A 58 18.83 -17.21 -32.61
CA ASP A 58 20.07 -17.99 -32.67
C ASP A 58 21.29 -17.07 -32.40
N GLY A 59 21.62 -16.86 -31.13
CA GLY A 59 22.98 -16.45 -30.75
C GLY A 59 23.14 -15.41 -29.64
N GLU A 60 22.29 -14.38 -29.58
CA GLU A 60 22.40 -13.29 -28.58
C GLU A 60 21.03 -12.77 -28.14
N PRO A 61 20.87 -12.33 -26.87
CA PRO A 61 19.64 -11.71 -26.40
C PRO A 61 19.32 -10.41 -27.15
N ASN A 62 18.04 -10.20 -27.48
CA ASN A 62 17.58 -8.92 -27.99
C ASN A 62 17.46 -7.89 -26.85
N TYR A 63 18.49 -7.07 -26.72
CA TYR A 63 18.59 -6.04 -25.67
C TYR A 63 17.53 -4.95 -25.79
N ASP A 64 17.05 -4.63 -27.00
CA ASP A 64 15.99 -3.62 -27.19
C ASP A 64 14.66 -4.09 -26.57
N ILE A 65 14.30 -5.36 -26.81
CA ILE A 65 13.11 -5.98 -26.20
C ILE A 65 13.26 -6.03 -24.68
N MET A 66 14.44 -6.39 -24.18
CA MET A 66 14.72 -6.43 -22.75
C MET A 66 14.59 -5.04 -22.12
N GLN A 67 15.07 -4.00 -22.79
CA GLN A 67 14.99 -2.62 -22.33
C GLN A 67 13.56 -2.06 -22.35
N ILE A 68 12.79 -2.33 -23.40
CA ILE A 68 11.36 -1.98 -23.44
C ILE A 68 10.61 -2.68 -22.31
N GLY A 69 10.91 -3.96 -22.07
CA GLY A 69 10.37 -4.73 -20.96
C GLY A 69 10.68 -4.13 -19.59
N ALA A 70 11.94 -3.75 -19.37
CA ALA A 70 12.40 -3.10 -18.15
C ALA A 70 11.70 -1.75 -17.93
N PHE A 71 11.61 -0.90 -18.98
CA PHE A 71 10.91 0.37 -18.89
C PHE A 71 9.42 0.19 -18.57
N GLY A 72 8.76 -0.75 -19.26
CA GLY A 72 7.35 -1.05 -19.08
C GLY A 72 7.03 -1.59 -17.68
N CYS A 73 7.80 -2.55 -17.18
CA CYS A 73 7.56 -3.13 -15.85
C CYS A 73 7.86 -2.12 -14.73
N CYS A 74 8.95 -1.35 -14.83
CA CYS A 74 9.27 -0.29 -13.87
C CYS A 74 8.19 0.79 -13.83
N SER A 75 7.64 1.18 -14.98
CA SER A 75 6.54 2.15 -15.08
C SER A 75 5.29 1.66 -14.36
N LEU A 76 4.90 0.40 -14.58
CA LEU A 76 3.72 -0.18 -13.95
C LEU A 76 3.89 -0.38 -12.44
N PHE A 77 5.06 -0.81 -11.98
CA PHE A 77 5.34 -0.87 -10.54
C PHE A 77 5.25 0.52 -9.90
N ASN A 78 5.72 1.56 -10.59
CA ASN A 78 5.62 2.93 -10.09
C ASN A 78 4.16 3.37 -9.94
N VAL A 79 3.32 3.11 -10.95
CA VAL A 79 1.86 3.34 -10.87
C VAL A 79 1.23 2.56 -9.71
N ALA A 80 1.67 1.32 -9.47
CA ALA A 80 1.19 0.52 -8.35
C ALA A 80 1.55 1.15 -7.00
N PHE A 81 2.79 1.62 -6.83
CA PHE A 81 3.25 2.24 -5.59
C PHE A 81 2.58 3.59 -5.33
N ILE A 82 2.41 4.43 -6.36
CA ILE A 82 1.64 5.68 -6.25
C ILE A 82 0.19 5.37 -5.85
N SER A 83 -0.43 4.38 -6.49
CA SER A 83 -1.80 3.95 -6.17
C SER A 83 -1.93 3.41 -4.75
N GLN A 84 -0.93 2.65 -4.27
CA GLN A 84 -0.81 2.18 -2.90
C GLN A 84 -0.70 3.35 -1.92
N ALA A 85 0.14 4.35 -2.20
CA ALA A 85 0.31 5.52 -1.35
C ALA A 85 -1.00 6.33 -1.24
N ILE A 86 -1.67 6.58 -2.37
CA ILE A 86 -2.99 7.26 -2.39
C ILE A 86 -4.02 6.45 -1.61
N TYR A 87 -4.07 5.14 -1.81
CA TYR A 87 -5.00 4.26 -1.10
C TYR A 87 -4.79 4.34 0.41
N GLN A 88 -3.55 4.19 0.88
CA GLN A 88 -3.24 4.24 2.31
C GLN A 88 -3.51 5.62 2.92
N ARG A 89 -3.20 6.71 2.20
CA ARG A 89 -3.53 8.07 2.65
C ARG A 89 -5.03 8.26 2.86
N ASN A 90 -5.83 7.89 1.86
CA ASN A 90 -7.28 8.05 1.93
C ASN A 90 -7.91 7.11 2.95
N LEU A 91 -7.34 5.90 3.13
CA LEU A 91 -7.76 4.97 4.18
C LEU A 91 -7.49 5.55 5.59
N MET A 92 -6.28 6.08 5.82
CA MET A 92 -5.94 6.75 7.10
C MET A 92 -6.86 7.95 7.38
N GLN A 93 -7.15 8.77 6.38
CA GLN A 93 -8.06 9.92 6.52
C GLN A 93 -9.49 9.49 6.82
N HIS A 94 -10.01 8.49 6.10
CA HIS A 94 -11.36 7.97 6.33
C HIS A 94 -11.52 7.43 7.76
N HIS A 95 -10.52 6.71 8.27
CA HIS A 95 -10.55 6.19 9.64
C HIS A 95 -10.34 7.26 10.72
N ALA A 96 -9.57 8.31 10.43
CA ALA A 96 -9.45 9.45 11.34
C ALA A 96 -10.78 10.19 11.53
N ILE A 97 -11.64 10.21 10.51
CA ILE A 97 -12.94 10.92 10.53
C ILE A 97 -14.06 10.03 11.07
N HIS A 98 -14.15 8.77 10.62
CA HIS A 98 -15.31 7.91 10.89
C HIS A 98 -15.09 6.88 12.02
N GLY A 99 -13.84 6.72 12.48
CA GLY A 99 -13.45 5.60 13.33
C GLY A 99 -13.51 4.27 12.56
N GLY A 100 -12.52 3.41 12.73
CA GLY A 100 -12.62 2.06 12.17
C GLY A 100 -11.46 1.15 12.51
N GLU A 101 -11.73 -0.15 12.38
CA GLU A 101 -10.90 -1.25 12.87
C GLU A 101 -9.60 -1.45 12.06
N LYS A 102 -9.62 -1.10 10.77
CA LYS A 102 -8.45 -1.21 9.87
C LYS A 102 -7.80 0.15 9.63
N THR A 103 -6.98 0.61 10.56
CA THR A 103 -6.14 1.79 10.32
C THR A 103 -5.24 1.55 9.11
N GLY A 104 -5.23 2.49 8.16
CA GLY A 104 -4.22 2.49 7.11
C GLY A 104 -2.82 2.48 7.73
N SER A 105 -1.88 1.82 7.07
CA SER A 105 -0.57 1.56 7.65
C SER A 105 0.42 2.64 7.22
N GLN A 106 0.82 3.49 8.18
CA GLN A 106 1.86 4.51 7.99
C GLN A 106 3.18 3.94 7.43
N PRO A 107 3.74 2.80 7.90
CA PRO A 107 4.95 2.25 7.30
C PRO A 107 4.72 1.78 5.86
N VAL A 108 3.54 1.22 5.53
CA VAL A 108 3.21 0.83 4.14
C VAL A 108 3.09 2.05 3.24
N TYR A 109 2.51 3.15 3.74
CA TYR A 109 2.45 4.42 3.02
C TYR A 109 3.86 4.97 2.73
N ILE A 110 4.73 5.02 3.75
CA ILE A 110 6.11 5.50 3.60
C ILE A 110 6.88 4.62 2.63
N ALA A 111 6.78 3.30 2.76
CA ALA A 111 7.43 2.37 1.84
C ALA A 111 6.96 2.57 0.40
N ALA A 112 5.65 2.76 0.18
CA ALA A 112 5.10 3.02 -1.15
C ALA A 112 5.62 4.34 -1.75
N LEU A 113 5.76 5.40 -0.95
CA LEU A 113 6.34 6.66 -1.41
C LEU A 113 7.82 6.50 -1.80
N LEU A 114 8.60 5.82 -0.97
CA LEU A 114 10.02 5.57 -1.26
C LEU A 114 10.17 4.76 -2.55
N LEU A 115 9.39 3.69 -2.70
CA LEU A 115 9.43 2.84 -3.88
C LEU A 115 8.98 3.58 -5.15
N ALA A 116 7.96 4.44 -5.07
CA ALA A 116 7.55 5.30 -6.17
C ALA A 116 8.66 6.30 -6.54
N PHE A 117 9.29 6.93 -5.55
CA PHE A 117 10.39 7.87 -5.76
C PHE A 117 11.59 7.20 -6.44
N PHE A 118 12.07 6.07 -5.91
CA PHE A 118 13.16 5.31 -6.54
C PHE A 118 12.78 4.84 -7.94
N GLY A 119 11.55 4.37 -8.14
CA GLY A 119 11.04 4.01 -9.45
C GLY A 119 11.08 5.17 -10.44
N MET A 120 10.76 6.39 -10.01
CA MET A 120 10.79 7.57 -10.87
C MET A 120 12.23 7.95 -11.24
N VAL A 121 13.16 7.86 -10.29
CA VAL A 121 14.59 8.09 -10.54
C VAL A 121 15.13 7.11 -11.58
N ILE A 122 14.78 5.83 -11.47
CA ILE A 122 15.18 4.80 -12.44
C ILE A 122 14.56 5.07 -13.82
N LEU A 123 13.27 5.39 -13.89
CA LEU A 123 12.59 5.70 -15.16
C LEU A 123 13.20 6.92 -15.86
N LEU A 124 13.45 7.99 -15.11
CA LEU A 124 14.08 9.19 -15.63
C LEU A 124 15.53 8.91 -16.05
N GLY A 125 16.30 8.17 -15.25
CA GLY A 125 17.66 7.75 -15.60
C GLY A 125 17.70 6.97 -16.91
N ASN A 126 16.78 6.02 -17.10
CA ASN A 126 16.66 5.27 -18.34
C ASN A 126 16.22 6.14 -19.53
N LEU A 127 15.32 7.10 -19.31
CA LEU A 127 14.87 8.03 -20.35
C LEU A 127 16.00 8.95 -20.83
N PHE A 128 16.79 9.50 -19.90
CA PHE A 128 17.90 10.41 -20.22
C PHE A 128 19.17 9.69 -20.65
N SER A 129 19.36 8.42 -20.32
CA SER A 129 20.53 7.64 -20.78
C SER A 129 20.42 7.19 -22.25
N ASN A 130 19.24 7.27 -22.85
CA ASN A 130 18.98 6.89 -24.24
C ASN A 130 18.78 8.09 -25.18
N TYR A 131 19.04 9.31 -24.69
CA TYR A 131 19.05 10.57 -25.42
C TYR A 131 20.43 11.19 -25.37
#